data_AF-A0A4D0B6G5-F1
#
_entry.id   AF-A0A4D0B6G5-F1
#
_cell.length_a   1.000
_cell.length_b   1.000
_cell.length_c   1.000
_cell.angle_alpha   90.00
_cell.angle_beta   90.00
_cell.angle_gamma   90.00
#
_symmetry.space_group_name_H-M   'P 1'
#
loop_
_entity.id
_entity.type
_entity.pdbx_description
1 polymer ?
#
loop_
_entity_poly.entity_id
_entity_poly.type
_entity_poly.pdbx_seq_one_letter_code
_entity_poly.pdbx_strand_id
1 'polypeptide(L)' 'MPVPPVHSTQNIKLMAVVYRLQQIMINENLTPDELVGCAGVVRDNHRKYSDISNPKIEVFRPPNMAKPPPRRP' A
#
# COMPACT_ATOMS: atom_id res chain seq x y z
N MET A 1 10.52 -42.82 0.22
CA MET A 1 9.61 -41.75 0.70
C MET A 1 9.87 -40.51 -0.14
N PRO A 2 8.89 -39.94 -0.86
CA PRO A 2 9.08 -38.66 -1.53
C PRO A 2 9.23 -37.57 -0.45
N VAL A 3 10.22 -36.72 -0.61
CA VAL A 3 10.47 -35.60 0.31
C VAL A 3 9.37 -34.57 0.10
N PRO A 4 8.66 -34.09 1.14
CA PRO A 4 7.67 -33.04 0.99
C PRO A 4 8.36 -31.80 0.41
N PRO A 5 7.77 -31.12 -0.59
CA PRO A 5 8.34 -29.89 -1.12
C PRO A 5 8.49 -28.91 0.04
N VAL A 6 9.74 -28.55 0.35
CA VAL A 6 10.08 -27.59 1.39
C VAL A 6 9.77 -26.21 0.84
N HIS A 7 8.49 -25.84 0.88
CA HIS A 7 8.09 -24.48 0.59
C HIS A 7 8.68 -23.59 1.69
N SER A 8 9.52 -22.62 1.30
CA SER A 8 10.03 -21.61 2.23
C SER A 8 8.85 -20.95 2.95
N THR A 9 9.04 -20.51 4.19
CA THR A 9 7.99 -19.83 4.97
C THR A 9 7.40 -18.60 4.25
N GLN A 10 8.16 -17.97 3.36
CA GLN A 10 7.69 -16.91 2.46
C GLN A 10 6.68 -17.44 1.42
N ASN A 11 6.94 -18.62 0.83
CA ASN A 11 6.03 -19.27 -0.11
C ASN A 11 4.70 -19.67 0.55
N ILE A 12 4.74 -20.10 1.81
CA ILE A 12 3.52 -20.43 2.59
C ILE A 12 2.67 -19.17 2.80
N LYS A 13 3.28 -18.05 3.19
CA LYS A 13 2.55 -16.78 3.37
C LYS A 13 1.93 -16.29 2.07
N LEU A 14 2.69 -16.35 0.97
CA LEU A 14 2.19 -15.96 -0.34
C LEU A 14 1.00 -16.83 -0.76
N MET A 15 1.10 -18.15 -0.60
CA MET A 15 -0.02 -19.06 -0.87
C MET A 15 -1.25 -18.75 -0.02
N ALA A 16 -1.07 -18.45 1.27
CA ALA A 16 -2.18 -18.06 2.13
C ALA A 16 -2.83 -16.73 1.72
N VAL A 17 -2.07 -15.79 1.15
CA VAL A 17 -2.62 -14.55 0.57
C VAL A 17 -3.40 -14.86 -0.71
N VAL A 18 -2.82 -15.65 -1.62
CA VAL A 18 -3.47 -16.04 -2.89
C VAL A 18 -4.79 -16.77 -2.61
N TYR A 19 -4.80 -17.71 -1.67
CA TYR A 19 -6.00 -18.42 -1.27
C TYR A 19 -7.09 -17.47 -0.76
N ARG A 20 -6.74 -16.49 0.07
CA ARG A 20 -7.70 -15.49 0.57
C ARG A 20 -8.25 -14.61 -0.55
N LEU A 21 -7.42 -14.22 -1.52
CA LEU A 21 -7.88 -13.46 -2.69
C LEU A 21 -8.85 -14.29 -3.54
N GLN A 22 -8.59 -15.58 -3.74
CA GLN A 22 -9.50 -16.48 -4.43
C GLN A 22 -10.84 -16.62 -3.71
N GLN A 23 -10.83 -16.71 -2.37
CA GLN A 23 -12.07 -16.74 -1.59
C GLN A 23 -12.87 -15.44 -1.76
N ILE A 24 -12.22 -14.27 -1.77
CA ILE A 24 -12.89 -12.99 -2.03
C ILE A 24 -13.50 -12.98 -3.43
N MET A 25 -12.76 -13.44 -4.45
CA MET A 25 -13.29 -13.53 -5.82
C MET A 25 -14.55 -14.38 -5.90
N ILE A 26 -14.55 -15.55 -5.24
CA ILE A 26 -15.70 -16.45 -5.22
C ILE A 26 -16.88 -15.83 -4.47
N ASN A 27 -16.64 -15.23 -3.30
CA ASN A 27 -17.71 -14.70 -2.44
C ASN A 27 -18.39 -13.48 -3.05
N GLU A 28 -17.64 -12.63 -3.74
CA GLU A 28 -18.13 -11.40 -4.33
C GLU A 28 -18.50 -11.55 -5.82
N ASN A 29 -18.40 -12.77 -6.38
CA ASN A 29 -18.56 -13.05 -7.81
C ASN A 29 -17.70 -12.16 -8.72
N LEU A 30 -16.45 -11.90 -8.31
CA LEU A 30 -15.52 -11.08 -9.07
C LEU A 30 -14.66 -11.93 -10.00
N THR A 31 -14.51 -11.44 -11.23
CA THR A 31 -13.47 -11.93 -12.13
C THR A 31 -12.07 -11.51 -11.65
N PRO A 32 -11.00 -12.18 -12.10
CA PRO A 32 -9.62 -11.79 -11.74
C PRO A 32 -9.33 -10.32 -12.08
N ASP A 33 -9.80 -9.85 -13.24
CA ASP A 33 -9.58 -8.49 -13.71
C ASP A 33 -10.31 -7.45 -12.84
N GLU A 34 -11.54 -7.75 -12.42
CA GLU A 34 -12.30 -6.91 -11.50
C GLU A 34 -11.64 -6.82 -10.13
N LEU A 35 -11.15 -7.94 -9.58
CA LEU A 35 -10.41 -7.92 -8.31
C LEU A 35 -9.18 -7.02 -8.39
N VAL A 36 -8.43 -7.08 -9.50
CA VAL A 36 -7.28 -6.19 -9.73
C VAL A 36 -7.72 -4.73 -9.84
N GLY A 37 -8.85 -4.48 -10.52
CA GLY A 37 -9.49 -3.16 -10.58
C GLY A 37 -9.85 -2.61 -9.20
N CYS A 38 -10.50 -3.43 -8.36
CA CYS A 38 -10.85 -3.08 -6.97
C CYS A 38 -9.61 -2.77 -6.13
N ALA A 39 -8.55 -3.58 -6.24
CA ALA A 39 -7.29 -3.33 -5.56
C ALA A 39 -6.63 -2.01 -6.00
N GLY A 40 -6.75 -1.66 -7.29
CA GLY A 40 -6.31 -0.38 -7.84
C GLY A 40 -7.02 0.80 -7.19
N VAL A 41 -8.35 0.74 -7.08
CA VAL A 41 -9.16 1.79 -6.42
C VAL A 41 -8.78 1.94 -4.94
N VAL A 42 -8.62 0.82 -4.22
CA VAL A 42 -8.19 0.85 -2.80
C VAL A 42 -6.82 1.50 -2.64
N ARG A 43 -5.86 1.16 -3.50
CA ARG A 43 -4.52 1.78 -3.51
C ARG A 43 -4.61 3.28 -3.75
N ASP A 44 -5.39 3.71 -4.74
CA ASP A 44 -5.49 5.11 -5.11
C ASP A 44 -6.21 5.93 -4.03
N ASN A 45 -7.21 5.36 -3.38
CA ASN A 45 -7.84 5.94 -2.20
C ASN A 45 -6.83 6.08 -1.05
N HIS A 46 -6.06 5.04 -0.75
CA HIS A 46 -5.03 5.09 0.29
C HIS A 46 -3.99 6.19 0.01
N ARG A 47 -3.59 6.38 -1.25
CA ARG A 47 -2.67 7.47 -1.66
C ARG A 47 -3.27 8.85 -1.43
N LYS A 48 -4.52 9.06 -1.87
CA LYS A 48 -5.22 10.34 -1.63
C LYS A 48 -5.35 10.65 -0.13
N TYR A 49 -5.65 9.64 0.69
CA TYR A 49 -5.67 9.81 2.14
C TYR A 49 -4.28 10.10 2.70
N SER A 50 -3.20 9.49 2.18
CA SER A 50 -1.84 9.83 2.60
C SER A 50 -1.43 11.25 2.19
N ASP A 51 -1.88 11.73 1.04
CA ASP A 51 -1.61 13.10 0.58
C ASP A 51 -2.37 14.15 1.41
N ILE A 52 -3.60 13.84 1.85
CA ILE A 52 -4.40 14.73 2.71
C ILE A 52 -3.93 14.69 4.17
N SER A 53 -3.61 13.51 4.70
CA SER A 53 -3.15 13.34 6.09
C SER A 53 -1.70 13.77 6.30
N ASN A 54 -0.92 13.81 5.22
CA ASN A 54 0.42 14.34 5.20
C ASN A 54 0.45 15.51 4.22
N PRO A 55 -0.20 16.65 4.55
CA PRO A 55 -0.02 17.84 3.75
C PRO A 55 1.48 18.11 3.82
N LYS A 56 2.19 17.86 2.72
CA LYS A 56 3.52 18.43 2.55
C LYS A 56 3.29 19.90 2.81
N ILE A 57 3.74 20.37 3.96
CA ILE A 57 3.85 21.78 4.26
C ILE A 57 4.96 22.23 3.31
N GLU A 58 4.62 22.35 2.03
CA GLU A 58 5.20 23.28 1.10
C GLU A 58 4.90 24.62 1.77
N VAL A 59 5.73 24.97 2.75
CA VAL A 59 5.81 26.32 3.26
C VAL A 59 6.10 27.10 1.99
N PHE A 60 5.07 27.73 1.42
CA PHE A 60 5.23 28.77 0.44
C PHE A 60 6.13 29.79 1.13
N ARG A 61 7.44 29.67 0.91
CA ARG A 61 8.41 30.67 1.32
C ARG A 61 8.36 31.69 0.20
N PRO A 62 7.70 32.84 0.39
CA PRO A 62 7.96 33.95 -0.51
C PRO A 62 9.49 34.16 -0.57
N PRO A 63 10.06 34.47 -1.75
CA PRO A 63 11.51 34.50 -1.96
C PRO A 63 12.30 35.39 -0.97
N ASN A 64 11.61 36.26 -0.23
CA ASN A 64 12.19 37.30 0.61
C ASN A 64 12.09 37.06 2.13
N MET A 65 11.78 35.85 2.62
CA MET A 65 11.85 35.61 4.07
C MET A 65 13.30 35.41 4.54
N ALA A 66 13.78 36.35 5.35
CA ALA A 66 15.05 36.22 6.07
C ALA A 66 15.10 34.91 6.86
N LYS A 67 16.23 34.19 6.77
CA LYS A 67 16.42 32.92 7.47
C LYS A 67 16.20 33.13 8.99
N PRO A 68 15.42 32.27 9.66
CA PRO A 68 15.25 32.38 11.10
C PRO A 68 16.60 32.19 11.80
N PRO A 69 16.88 32.95 12.87
CA PRO A 69 18.15 32.87 13.56
C PRO A 69 18.35 31.46 14.16
N PRO A 70 19.61 30.97 14.21
CA PRO A 70 19.91 29.65 14.74
C PRO A 70 19.43 29.54 16.19
N ARG A 71 18.61 28.52 16.48
CA ARG A 71 18.22 28.20 17.86
C ARG A 71 19.47 27.71 18.60
N ARG A 72 19.78 28.34 19.74
CA ARG A 72 20.86 27.90 20.63
C ARG A 72 20.57 26.52 21.22
N PRO A 73 21.61 25.72 21.52
CA PRO A 73 21.51 24.40 22.15
C PRO A 73 20.98 24.48 23.57
#